data_AF-A0A7Z9Z8J0-F1
#
_entry.id   AF-A0A7Z9Z8J0-F1
#
_cell.length_a   1.000
_cell.length_b   1.000
_cell.length_c   1.000
_cell.angle_alpha   90.00
_cell.angle_beta   90.00
_cell.angle_gamma   90.00
#
_symmetry.space_group_name_H-M   'P 1'
#
loop_
_entity.id
_entity.type
_entity.pdbx_description
1 polymer ?
#
loop_
_entity_poly.entity_id
_entity_poly.type
_entity_poly.pdbx_seq_one_letter_code
_entity_poly.pdbx_strand_id
1 'polypeptide(L)'
;MFKFVYSKSWISKVFLALLAFSFIFGTAIMWGPGGLNFGFGNYVIKVEDITVTPKEFILELSRLQRIYGEKIPRDRLKTEALNNLLITAIFAYLAEKNGFYVSADEVKDFIIRQFSDENGNFNEKKFKRYLYYLRLTPKEFEQIVKTTLLANKYKSAV
;
A
#
# COMPACT_ATOMS: atom_id res chain seq x y z
N MET A 1 -45.16 11.26 20.14
CA MET A 1 -44.59 12.62 20.27
C MET A 1 -43.82 13.00 19.00
N PHE A 2 -44.50 13.04 17.85
CA PHE A 2 -43.96 13.53 16.56
C PHE A 2 -45.06 14.30 15.82
N LYS A 3 -45.44 15.45 16.38
CA LYS A 3 -46.53 16.29 15.83
C LYS A 3 -46.03 17.71 15.53
N PHE A 4 -44.86 17.81 14.91
CA PHE A 4 -44.22 19.11 14.62
C PHE A 4 -43.72 19.29 13.18
N VAL A 5 -44.11 18.43 12.22
CA VAL A 5 -43.58 18.52 10.84
C VAL A 5 -44.68 18.63 9.78
N TYR A 6 -45.77 19.34 10.07
CA TYR A 6 -46.80 19.64 9.04
C TYR A 6 -47.31 21.08 9.08
N SER A 7 -46.49 22.06 9.49
CA SER A 7 -46.93 23.47 9.53
C SER A 7 -46.43 24.36 8.38
N LYS A 8 -45.38 23.99 7.63
CA LYS A 8 -45.06 24.63 6.32
C LYS A 8 -44.36 23.64 5.39
N SER A 9 -45.00 23.28 4.28
CA SER A 9 -44.50 22.35 3.23
C SER A 9 -43.12 22.74 2.66
N TRP A 10 -42.73 24.00 2.76
CA TRP A 10 -41.40 24.47 2.37
C TRP A 10 -40.30 24.06 3.35
N ILE A 11 -40.52 24.21 4.66
CA ILE A 11 -39.47 24.00 5.67
C ILE A 11 -39.04 22.52 5.70
N SER A 12 -39.99 21.60 5.57
CA SER A 12 -39.70 20.17 5.53
C SER A 12 -38.92 19.78 4.27
N LYS A 13 -39.22 20.40 3.12
CA LYS A 13 -38.46 20.22 1.87
C LYS A 13 -37.02 20.71 2.00
N VAL A 14 -36.79 21.86 2.65
CA VAL A 14 -35.44 22.38 2.89
C VAL A 14 -34.67 21.46 3.84
N PHE A 15 -35.30 21.00 4.91
CA PHE A 15 -34.65 20.10 5.87
C PHE A 15 -34.29 18.75 5.23
N LEU A 16 -35.18 18.21 4.39
CA LEU A 16 -34.94 16.97 3.64
C LEU A 16 -33.83 17.15 2.59
N ALA A 17 -33.82 18.28 1.88
CA ALA A 17 -32.78 18.61 0.93
C ALA A 17 -31.40 18.73 1.61
N LEU A 18 -31.35 19.36 2.79
CA LEU A 18 -30.11 19.52 3.55
C LEU A 18 -29.56 18.16 4.05
N LEU A 19 -30.44 17.27 4.52
CA LEU A 19 -30.08 15.88 4.88
C LEU A 19 -29.55 15.09 3.67
N ALA A 20 -30.23 15.19 2.52
CA ALA A 20 -29.80 14.52 1.30
C ALA A 20 -28.44 15.05 0.80
N PHE A 21 -28.24 16.36 0.81
CA PHE A 21 -26.96 16.99 0.46
C PHE A 21 -25.84 16.60 1.42
N SER A 22 -26.11 16.48 2.73
CA SER A 22 -25.13 16.00 3.70
C SER A 22 -24.64 14.58 3.38
N PHE A 23 -25.49 13.70 2.87
CA PHE A 23 -25.09 12.37 2.44
C PHE A 23 -24.29 12.40 1.14
N ILE A 24 -24.72 13.18 0.15
CA ILE A 24 -24.02 13.31 -1.14
C ILE A 24 -22.63 13.92 -0.94
N PHE A 25 -22.52 15.05 -0.24
CA PHE A 25 -21.23 15.67 0.05
C PHE A 25 -20.40 14.85 1.05
N GLY A 26 -21.01 14.30 2.10
CA GLY A 26 -20.29 13.49 3.08
C GLY A 26 -19.64 12.25 2.45
N THR A 27 -20.38 11.53 1.61
CA THR A 27 -19.85 10.35 0.90
C THR A 27 -18.89 10.72 -0.23
N ALA A 28 -19.14 11.81 -0.97
CA ALA A 28 -18.22 12.30 -1.99
C ALA A 28 -16.89 12.81 -1.41
N ILE A 29 -16.89 13.41 -0.22
CA ILE A 29 -15.65 13.79 0.47
C ILE A 29 -14.92 12.55 1.00
N MET A 30 -15.65 11.54 1.46
CA MET A 30 -15.08 10.34 2.07
C MET A 30 -14.59 9.31 1.02
N TRP A 31 -15.14 9.29 -0.20
CA TRP A 31 -14.83 8.30 -1.25
C TRP A 31 -14.59 8.91 -2.65
N GLY A 32 -14.56 10.24 -2.78
CA GLY A 32 -14.28 10.91 -4.06
C GLY A 32 -12.81 10.82 -4.47
N PRO A 33 -12.50 11.11 -5.76
CA PRO A 33 -11.14 11.16 -6.28
C PRO A 33 -10.41 12.40 -5.70
N GLY A 34 -9.92 12.26 -4.47
CA GLY A 34 -9.38 13.36 -3.65
C GLY A 34 -9.65 13.23 -2.15
N GLY A 35 -10.25 12.12 -1.70
CA GLY A 35 -10.51 11.85 -0.28
C GLY A 35 -9.29 12.11 0.60
N LEU A 36 -9.47 13.05 1.54
CA LEU A 36 -8.51 13.42 2.56
C LEU A 36 -8.22 12.16 3.37
N ASN A 37 -7.03 11.57 3.17
CA ASN A 37 -6.54 10.44 3.94
C ASN A 37 -6.40 10.87 5.41
N PHE A 38 -7.48 10.82 6.18
CA PHE A 38 -7.41 10.71 7.63
C PHE A 38 -6.83 9.33 7.96
N GLY A 39 -5.53 9.21 7.70
CA GLY A 39 -4.73 8.05 8.03
C GLY A 39 -4.58 7.98 9.54
N PHE A 40 -5.51 7.30 10.20
CA PHE A 40 -5.07 6.40 11.26
C PHE A 40 -4.01 5.51 10.61
N GLY A 41 -2.75 5.78 10.95
CA GLY A 41 -1.59 5.28 10.22
C GLY A 41 -1.62 3.76 10.08
N ASN A 42 -2.04 3.28 8.91
CA ASN A 42 -1.90 1.89 8.50
C ASN A 42 -0.45 1.63 8.06
N TYR A 43 0.51 2.11 8.84
CA TYR A 43 1.93 1.91 8.63
C TYR A 43 2.56 1.31 9.90
N VAL A 44 3.53 0.42 9.69
CA VAL A 44 4.37 -0.14 10.76
C VAL A 44 5.70 0.59 10.87
N ILE A 45 6.15 1.20 9.76
CA ILE A 45 7.36 2.01 9.66
C ILE A 45 7.03 3.22 8.80
N LYS A 46 7.48 4.40 9.22
CA LYS A 46 7.42 5.63 8.43
C LYS A 46 8.79 6.31 8.46
N VAL A 47 9.35 6.56 7.29
CA VAL A 47 10.60 7.29 7.06
C VAL A 47 10.27 8.44 6.12
N GLU A 48 10.01 9.62 6.69
CA GLU A 48 9.49 10.78 5.94
C GLU A 48 8.26 10.41 5.09
N ASP A 49 8.40 10.47 3.76
CA ASP A 49 7.35 10.17 2.79
C ASP A 49 7.22 8.67 2.47
N ILE A 50 8.17 7.83 2.91
CA ILE A 50 8.14 6.39 2.69
C ILE A 50 7.42 5.70 3.85
N THR A 51 6.29 5.08 3.56
CA THR A 51 5.50 4.30 4.53
C THR A 51 5.53 2.83 4.20
N VAL A 52 5.77 1.99 5.19
CA VAL A 52 5.69 0.52 5.10
C VAL A 52 4.40 0.06 5.77
N THR A 53 3.58 -0.71 5.06
CA THR A 53 2.28 -1.18 5.56
C THR A 53 2.40 -2.47 6.40
N PRO A 54 1.42 -2.78 7.25
CA PRO A 54 1.35 -4.08 7.92
C PRO A 54 1.37 -5.29 6.95
N LYS A 55 0.83 -5.12 5.73
CA LYS A 55 0.86 -6.17 4.70
C LYS A 55 2.29 -6.48 4.27
N GLU A 56 3.12 -5.46 4.05
CA GLU A 56 4.54 -5.62 3.71
C GLU A 56 5.32 -6.32 4.84
N PHE A 57 5.03 -5.97 6.09
CA PHE A 57 5.61 -6.67 7.23
C PHE A 57 5.27 -8.16 7.26
N ILE A 58 4.00 -8.51 7.04
CA ILE A 58 3.57 -9.91 7.00
C ILE A 58 4.22 -10.65 5.82
N LEU A 59 4.38 -9.98 4.67
CA LEU A 59 5.06 -10.52 3.49
C LEU A 59 6.53 -10.84 3.79
N GLU A 60 7.26 -9.89 4.37
CA GLU A 60 8.66 -10.04 4.71
C GLU A 60 8.86 -11.11 5.79
N LEU A 61 8.01 -11.10 6.82
CA LEU A 61 8.02 -12.14 7.86
C LEU A 61 7.78 -13.54 7.24
N SER A 62 6.83 -13.65 6.32
CA SER A 62 6.53 -14.90 5.60
C SER A 62 7.67 -15.33 4.68
N ARG A 63 8.43 -14.38 4.11
CA ARG A 63 9.68 -14.66 3.37
C ARG A 63 10.72 -15.25 4.30
N LEU A 64 10.99 -14.61 5.44
CA LEU A 64 11.97 -15.08 6.42
C LEU A 64 11.58 -16.43 7.02
N GLN A 65 10.30 -16.65 7.34
CA GLN A 65 9.81 -17.95 7.80
C GLN A 65 10.03 -19.07 6.79
N ARG A 66 9.88 -18.80 5.48
CA ARG A 66 10.17 -19.79 4.44
C ARG A 66 11.66 -20.10 4.32
N ILE A 67 12.54 -19.11 4.56
CA ILE A 67 13.99 -19.27 4.47
C ILE A 67 14.54 -20.00 5.69
N TYR A 68 14.14 -19.59 6.89
CA TYR A 68 14.71 -20.07 8.15
C TYR A 68 13.91 -21.20 8.81
N GLY A 69 12.64 -21.39 8.44
CA GLY A 69 11.75 -22.37 9.05
C GLY A 69 11.56 -22.12 10.55
N GLU A 70 11.48 -23.20 11.34
CA GLU A 70 11.36 -23.14 12.80
C GLU A 70 12.70 -23.00 13.53
N LYS A 71 13.81 -22.89 12.79
CA LYS A 71 15.16 -22.85 13.39
C LYS A 71 15.43 -21.57 14.20
N ILE A 72 14.65 -20.52 13.96
CA ILE A 72 14.81 -19.22 14.60
C ILE A 72 13.53 -18.87 15.37
N PRO A 73 13.63 -18.38 16.63
CA PRO A 73 12.49 -17.91 17.40
C PRO A 73 11.67 -16.87 16.62
N ARG A 74 10.35 -16.99 16.68
CA ARG A 74 9.43 -16.11 15.95
C ARG A 74 9.67 -14.63 16.20
N ASP A 75 10.01 -14.26 17.43
CA ASP A 75 10.25 -12.85 17.77
C ASP A 75 11.52 -12.30 17.13
N ARG A 76 12.58 -13.12 16.98
CA ARG A 76 13.76 -12.73 16.20
C ARG A 76 13.43 -12.54 14.72
N LEU A 77 12.58 -13.40 14.15
CA LEU A 77 12.13 -13.24 12.75
C LEU A 77 11.31 -11.95 12.55
N LYS A 78 10.48 -11.56 13.53
CA LYS A 78 9.75 -10.28 13.48
C LYS A 78 10.71 -9.10 13.53
N THR A 79 11.67 -9.10 14.45
CA THR A 79 12.69 -8.05 14.54
C THR A 79 13.48 -7.94 13.25
N GLU A 80 13.89 -9.07 12.68
CA GLU A 80 14.61 -9.10 11.42
C GLU A 80 13.77 -8.56 10.25
N ALA A 81 12.49 -8.93 10.17
CA ALA A 81 11.57 -8.40 9.16
C ALA A 81 11.42 -6.87 9.27
N LEU A 82 11.27 -6.34 10.48
CA LEU A 82 11.22 -4.89 10.71
C LEU A 82 12.53 -4.21 10.31
N ASN A 83 13.68 -4.79 10.69
CA ASN A 83 14.98 -4.24 10.34
C ASN A 83 15.20 -4.19 8.84
N ASN A 84 14.88 -5.28 8.12
CA ASN A 84 14.99 -5.33 6.66
C ASN A 84 14.14 -4.25 5.99
N LEU A 85 12.89 -4.09 6.43
CA LEU A 85 11.98 -3.10 5.89
C LEU A 85 12.42 -1.67 6.23
N LEU A 86 12.90 -1.43 7.45
CA LEU A 86 13.42 -0.13 7.88
C LEU A 86 14.64 0.26 7.05
N ILE A 87 15.62 -0.63 6.92
CA ILE A 87 16.82 -0.40 6.12
C ILE A 87 16.46 -0.12 4.66
N THR A 88 15.52 -0.89 4.10
CA THR A 88 15.02 -0.66 2.73
C THR A 88 14.37 0.71 2.60
N ALA A 89 13.52 1.10 3.54
CA ALA A 89 12.89 2.42 3.53
C ALA A 89 13.91 3.56 3.66
N ILE A 90 14.91 3.43 4.52
CA ILE A 90 15.99 4.43 4.67
C ILE A 90 16.77 4.55 3.36
N PHE A 91 17.18 3.45 2.75
CA PHE A 91 17.92 3.51 1.48
C PHE A 91 17.08 4.07 0.35
N ALA A 92 15.79 3.73 0.26
CA ALA A 92 14.90 4.33 -0.73
C ALA A 92 14.76 5.84 -0.51
N TYR A 93 14.63 6.30 0.74
CA TYR A 93 14.55 7.73 1.07
C TYR A 93 15.84 8.47 0.69
N LEU A 94 17.00 7.89 1.04
CA LEU A 94 18.29 8.44 0.65
C LEU A 94 18.46 8.48 -0.87
N ALA A 95 17.98 7.46 -1.58
CA ALA A 95 17.99 7.43 -3.03
C ALA A 95 17.21 8.63 -3.62
N GLU A 96 15.96 8.86 -3.17
CA GLU A 96 15.14 9.99 -3.62
C GLU A 96 15.83 11.33 -3.33
N LYS A 97 16.38 11.47 -2.13
CA LYS A 97 17.12 12.67 -1.71
C LYS A 97 18.36 12.95 -2.56
N ASN A 98 19.03 11.90 -3.04
CA ASN A 98 20.22 12.00 -3.88
C ASN A 98 19.90 11.97 -5.38
N GLY A 99 18.63 12.14 -5.78
CA GLY A 99 18.22 12.25 -7.17
C GLY A 99 18.14 10.93 -7.94
N PHE A 100 18.19 9.79 -7.25
CA PHE A 100 17.89 8.50 -7.87
C PHE A 100 16.40 8.36 -8.11
N TYR A 101 16.04 7.78 -9.25
CA TYR A 101 14.66 7.47 -9.58
C TYR A 101 14.55 6.07 -10.19
N VAL A 102 13.35 5.50 -10.12
CA VAL A 102 12.99 4.25 -10.77
C VAL A 102 11.82 4.53 -11.71
N SER A 103 11.98 4.21 -12.99
CA SER A 103 10.94 4.40 -14.00
C SER A 103 9.85 3.32 -13.89
N ALA A 104 8.68 3.59 -14.48
CA ALA A 104 7.62 2.59 -14.56
C ALA A 104 8.04 1.36 -15.37
N ASP A 105 8.85 1.54 -16.42
CA ASP A 105 9.38 0.45 -17.23
C ASP A 105 10.32 -0.44 -16.42
N GLU A 106 11.16 0.12 -15.55
CA GLU A 106 12.04 -0.68 -14.68
C GLU A 106 11.25 -1.54 -13.69
N VAL A 107 10.17 -0.99 -13.12
CA VAL A 107 9.24 -1.74 -12.26
C VAL A 107 8.60 -2.87 -13.05
N LYS A 108 8.06 -2.56 -14.23
CA LYS A 108 7.41 -3.53 -15.12
C LYS A 108 8.36 -4.65 -15.52
N ASP A 109 9.58 -4.31 -15.94
CA ASP A 109 10.61 -5.28 -16.34
C ASP A 109 11.01 -6.19 -15.18
N PHE A 110 11.13 -5.65 -13.97
CA PHE A 110 11.37 -6.45 -12.78
C PHE A 110 10.23 -7.45 -12.53
N ILE A 111 8.98 -6.98 -12.60
CA ILE A 111 7.79 -7.84 -12.42
C ILE A 111 7.76 -8.93 -13.52
N ILE A 112 7.97 -8.55 -14.78
CA ILE A 112 7.98 -9.52 -15.89
C ILE A 112 9.02 -10.61 -15.62
N ARG A 113 10.27 -10.23 -15.35
CA ARG A 113 11.35 -11.18 -15.06
C ARG A 113 11.02 -12.12 -13.89
N GLN A 114 10.38 -11.62 -12.83
CA GLN A 114 10.04 -12.42 -11.66
C GLN A 114 8.92 -13.45 -11.91
N PHE A 115 8.00 -13.13 -12.82
CA PHE A 115 6.80 -13.93 -13.09
C PHE A 115 6.79 -14.57 -14.48
N SER A 116 7.91 -14.53 -15.21
CA SER A 116 8.08 -15.31 -16.44
C SER A 116 8.08 -16.83 -16.16
N ASP A 117 7.68 -17.59 -17.16
CA ASP A 117 7.82 -19.04 -17.22
C ASP A 117 9.23 -19.45 -17.69
N GLU A 118 9.48 -20.76 -17.80
CA GLU A 118 10.77 -21.31 -18.25
C GLU A 118 11.14 -20.88 -19.68
N ASN A 119 10.16 -20.45 -20.47
CA ASN A 119 10.34 -19.95 -21.83
C ASN A 119 10.51 -18.42 -21.89
N GLY A 120 10.52 -17.75 -20.74
CA GLY A 120 10.65 -16.29 -20.63
C GLY A 120 9.35 -15.52 -20.80
N ASN A 121 8.22 -16.18 -21.08
CA ASN A 121 6.93 -15.51 -21.27
C ASN A 121 6.27 -15.17 -19.94
N PHE A 122 5.70 -13.97 -19.83
CA PHE A 122 5.04 -13.52 -18.61
C PHE A 122 3.84 -14.41 -18.26
N ASN A 123 3.88 -15.05 -17.08
CA ASN A 123 2.79 -15.89 -16.60
C ASN A 123 1.80 -15.07 -15.76
N GLU A 124 0.81 -14.49 -16.43
CA GLU A 124 -0.23 -13.66 -15.79
C GLU A 124 -1.00 -14.44 -14.71
N LYS A 125 -1.24 -15.75 -14.91
CA LYS A 125 -1.93 -16.60 -13.91
C LYS A 125 -1.11 -16.72 -12.63
N LYS A 126 0.20 -16.91 -12.74
CA LYS A 126 1.14 -16.95 -11.61
C LYS A 126 1.16 -15.61 -10.87
N PHE A 127 1.22 -14.50 -11.61
CA PHE A 127 1.19 -13.15 -11.04
C PHE A 127 -0.12 -12.87 -10.29
N LYS A 128 -1.28 -13.10 -10.91
CA LYS A 128 -2.59 -12.91 -10.27
C LYS A 128 -2.77 -13.79 -9.04
N ARG A 129 -2.34 -15.05 -9.09
CA ARG A 129 -2.37 -15.95 -7.94
C ARG A 129 -1.48 -15.44 -6.81
N TYR A 130 -0.29 -14.93 -7.13
CA TYR A 130 0.62 -14.34 -6.16
C TYR A 130 0.00 -13.12 -5.45
N LEU A 131 -0.56 -12.18 -6.22
CA LEU A 131 -1.28 -11.02 -5.69
C LEU A 131 -2.46 -11.44 -4.80
N TYR A 132 -3.26 -12.40 -5.25
CA TYR A 132 -4.41 -12.92 -4.49
C TYR A 132 -3.99 -13.54 -3.16
N TYR A 133 -2.95 -14.39 -3.17
CA TYR A 133 -2.42 -15.02 -1.97
C TYR A 133 -1.96 -13.99 -0.94
N LEU A 134 -1.36 -12.89 -1.40
CA LEU A 134 -0.86 -11.81 -0.54
C LEU A 134 -1.90 -10.72 -0.24
N ARG A 135 -3.10 -10.81 -0.81
CA ARG A 135 -4.15 -9.77 -0.73
C ARG A 135 -3.63 -8.38 -1.13
N LEU A 136 -2.81 -8.36 -2.17
CA LEU A 136 -2.25 -7.16 -2.78
C LEU A 136 -3.00 -6.83 -4.07
N THR A 137 -3.23 -5.55 -4.30
CA THR A 137 -3.57 -5.01 -5.60
C THR A 137 -2.31 -4.90 -6.47
N PRO A 138 -2.44 -4.85 -7.81
CA PRO A 138 -1.29 -4.63 -8.69
C PRO A 138 -0.52 -3.35 -8.33
N LYS A 139 -1.23 -2.27 -8.03
CA LYS A 139 -0.64 -0.97 -7.65
C LYS A 139 0.14 -1.03 -6.34
N GLU A 140 -0.40 -1.71 -5.32
CA GLU A 140 0.33 -1.93 -4.05
C GLU A 140 1.63 -2.70 -4.30
N PHE A 141 1.59 -3.74 -5.13
CA PHE A 141 2.78 -4.53 -5.45
C PHE A 141 3.81 -3.74 -6.26
N GLU A 142 3.38 -2.98 -7.27
CA GLU A 142 4.25 -2.08 -8.04
C GLU A 142 4.97 -1.08 -7.14
N GLN A 143 4.26 -0.52 -6.14
CA GLN A 143 4.86 0.41 -5.19
C GLN A 143 5.94 -0.27 -4.34
N ILE A 144 5.67 -1.48 -3.83
CA ILE A 144 6.65 -2.28 -3.07
C ILE A 144 7.91 -2.55 -3.91
N VAL A 145 7.71 -2.95 -5.18
CA VAL A 145 8.80 -3.19 -6.13
C VAL A 145 9.59 -1.90 -6.37
N LYS A 146 8.91 -0.77 -6.61
CA LYS A 146 9.54 0.54 -6.82
C LYS A 146 10.44 0.92 -5.65
N THR A 147 9.93 0.87 -4.42
CA THR A 147 10.70 1.19 -3.20
C THR A 147 11.91 0.27 -3.06
N THR A 148 11.74 -1.03 -3.34
CA THR A 148 12.83 -2.01 -3.26
C THR A 148 13.91 -1.74 -4.31
N LEU A 149 13.53 -1.47 -5.57
CA LEU A 149 14.46 -1.15 -6.64
C LEU A 149 15.23 0.14 -6.35
N LEU A 150 14.55 1.14 -5.81
CA LEU A 150 15.13 2.43 -5.49
C LEU A 150 16.18 2.31 -4.38
N ALA A 151 15.85 1.57 -3.32
CA ALA A 151 16.81 1.22 -2.27
C ALA A 151 18.02 0.47 -2.82
N ASN A 152 17.80 -0.51 -3.70
CA ASN A 152 18.87 -1.31 -4.29
C ASN A 152 19.79 -0.48 -5.18
N LYS A 153 19.25 0.45 -6.00
CA LYS A 153 20.04 1.36 -6.83
C LYS A 153 21.01 2.19 -5.97
N TYR A 154 20.50 2.80 -4.91
CA TYR A 154 21.34 3.60 -4.02
C TYR A 154 22.38 2.73 -3.30
N LYS A 155 21.98 1.56 -2.78
CA LYS A 155 22.91 0.62 -2.16
C LYS A 155 24.01 0.14 -3.10
N SER A 156 23.75 0.02 -4.40
CA SER A 156 24.76 -0.37 -5.39
C SER A 156 25.71 0.77 -5.81
N ALA A 157 25.34 2.01 -5.51
CA ALA A 157 26.11 3.20 -5.89
C ALA A 157 27.04 3.70 -4.76
N VAL A 158 26.90 3.18 -3.54
CA VAL A 158 27.67 3.53 -2.34
C VAL A 158 28.46 2.32 -1.87
#